data_AF-A0A9Q0LXF3-F1
#
_entry.id   AF-A0A9Q0LXF3-F1
#
_cell.length_a   1.000
_cell.length_b   1.000
_cell.length_c   1.000
_cell.angle_alpha   90.00
_cell.angle_beta   90.00
_cell.angle_gamma   90.00
#
_symmetry.space_group_name_H-M   'P 1'
#
loop_
_entity.id
_entity.type
_entity.pdbx_description
1 polymer ?
#
loop_
_entity_poly.entity_id
_entity_poly.type
_entity_poly.pdbx_seq_one_letter_code
_entity_poly.pdbx_strand_id
1 'polypeptide(L)'
;MDKKSLDIDIWNWHKVEMDPTDQPDNSCKSGFVGISDSEILVMYGWSGYRCNSDIHILNIESRSWKRLETTGKVPCPRYGMTTLFNKGKIYVFGGYNLNSYLDDFFELDLKTYNWKSLPQEPKGRHSHVAFFHNDEMIIFGGRLNHDGVRTNDMWYYTLNEKKWREVKGFGEVPAERSSHVGVLFENQIYIFGGVDLNEDALNDLYSYSLDFCHWRKIILPSDFLIPPPCSSPTALLYKSRMIIVGGQYRLSSKREDFDETFEFDLIENKWKKKKIYFKIPRRSCHNATILNNSIIIFGGEFMEREHSFKHLNDVWKLDLVKDIQSELMNFLELDIFADI
;
A
#
# COMPACT_ATOMS: atom_id res chain seq x y z
N MET A 1 15.17 -27.81 -13.77
CA MET A 1 16.43 -27.16 -13.39
C MET A 1 16.04 -25.88 -12.68
N ASP A 2 16.30 -25.79 -11.38
CA ASP A 2 15.92 -24.63 -10.58
C ASP A 2 16.66 -23.38 -11.07
N LYS A 3 15.88 -22.36 -11.48
CA LYS A 3 16.41 -21.03 -11.77
C LYS A 3 16.96 -20.44 -10.46
N LYS A 4 18.28 -20.41 -10.33
CA LYS A 4 18.94 -19.66 -9.23
C LYS A 4 18.68 -18.17 -9.46
N SER A 5 17.77 -17.60 -8.69
CA SER A 5 17.57 -16.15 -8.60
C SER A 5 18.39 -15.60 -7.44
N LEU A 6 19.14 -14.52 -7.69
CA LEU A 6 19.90 -13.81 -6.67
C LEU A 6 19.12 -12.56 -6.25
N ASP A 7 19.09 -12.30 -4.95
CA ASP A 7 18.56 -11.07 -4.39
C ASP A 7 19.44 -9.90 -4.84
N ILE A 8 18.81 -8.81 -5.28
CA ILE A 8 19.57 -7.70 -5.86
C ILE A 8 19.90 -6.69 -4.77
N ASP A 9 21.19 -6.47 -4.54
CA ASP A 9 21.65 -5.44 -3.58
C ASP A 9 21.43 -4.01 -4.10
N ILE A 10 21.38 -3.85 -5.41
CA ILE A 10 21.20 -2.57 -6.12
C ILE A 10 19.87 -2.58 -6.86
N TRP A 11 18.97 -1.66 -6.51
CA TRP A 11 17.65 -1.60 -7.12
C TRP A 11 17.55 -0.51 -8.18
N ASN A 12 16.75 -0.77 -9.22
CA ASN A 12 16.49 0.18 -10.29
C ASN A 12 15.00 0.21 -10.59
N TRP A 13 14.45 1.43 -10.61
CA TRP A 13 13.09 1.65 -11.07
C TRP A 13 13.05 1.88 -12.56
N HIS A 14 12.02 1.32 -13.19
CA HIS A 14 11.72 1.48 -14.60
C HIS A 14 10.32 2.04 -14.74
N LYS A 15 10.19 3.15 -15.49
CA LYS A 15 8.87 3.66 -15.86
C LYS A 15 8.28 2.69 -16.90
N VAL A 16 7.06 2.23 -16.65
CA VAL A 16 6.35 1.36 -17.58
C VAL A 16 5.44 2.23 -18.43
N GLU A 17 5.74 2.33 -19.72
CA GLU A 17 4.85 3.00 -20.67
C GLU A 17 3.67 2.07 -20.96
N MET A 18 2.48 2.54 -20.57
CA MET A 18 1.21 1.84 -20.69
C MET A 18 0.48 2.29 -21.95
N ASP A 19 -0.33 1.40 -22.54
CA ASP A 19 -1.35 1.82 -23.50
C ASP A 19 -2.30 2.83 -22.79
N PRO A 20 -2.49 4.04 -23.33
CA PRO A 20 -3.35 5.05 -22.71
C PRO A 20 -4.84 4.71 -22.79
N THR A 21 -5.22 3.71 -23.59
CA THR A 21 -6.62 3.24 -23.69
C THR A 21 -7.08 2.75 -22.33
N ASP A 22 -8.23 3.24 -21.87
CA ASP A 22 -8.81 2.97 -20.55
C ASP A 22 -7.90 3.31 -19.35
N GLN A 23 -6.84 4.09 -19.54
CA GLN A 23 -5.99 4.49 -18.42
C GLN A 23 -6.77 5.39 -17.46
N PRO A 24 -6.76 5.11 -16.14
CA PRO A 24 -7.37 6.00 -15.16
C PRO A 24 -6.73 7.39 -15.14
N ASP A 25 -7.51 8.38 -14.73
CA ASP A 25 -7.01 9.72 -14.40
C ASP A 25 -5.99 9.64 -13.25
N ASN A 26 -5.34 10.77 -12.95
CA ASN A 26 -4.51 10.93 -11.77
C ASN A 26 -5.21 10.39 -10.53
N SER A 27 -4.46 9.67 -9.69
CA SER A 27 -5.06 9.06 -8.51
C SER A 27 -4.04 8.85 -7.40
N CYS A 28 -4.39 9.31 -6.21
CA CYS A 28 -3.71 8.98 -4.96
C CYS A 28 -4.71 8.32 -3.98
N LYS A 29 -4.19 7.54 -3.02
CA LYS A 29 -4.97 6.82 -2.01
C LYS A 29 -6.11 5.98 -2.62
N SER A 30 -5.81 5.29 -3.72
CA SER A 30 -6.72 4.40 -4.42
C SER A 30 -6.75 3.02 -3.75
N GLY A 31 -7.72 2.20 -4.11
CA GLY A 31 -7.61 0.76 -3.92
C GLY A 31 -6.68 0.21 -4.99
N PHE A 32 -5.67 -0.56 -4.58
CA PHE A 32 -4.65 -1.11 -5.48
C PHE A 32 -4.18 -2.46 -4.95
N VAL A 33 -4.58 -3.54 -5.61
CA VAL A 33 -4.31 -4.89 -5.12
C VAL A 33 -4.10 -5.87 -6.26
N GLY A 34 -3.07 -6.72 -6.15
CA GLY A 34 -2.85 -7.82 -7.08
C GLY A 34 -4.00 -8.84 -6.99
N ILE A 35 -4.56 -9.22 -8.14
CA ILE A 35 -5.67 -10.18 -8.25
C ILE A 35 -5.29 -11.46 -8.99
N SER A 36 -4.15 -11.46 -9.68
CA SER A 36 -3.52 -12.61 -10.33
C SER A 36 -2.00 -12.38 -10.38
N ASP A 37 -1.25 -13.18 -11.14
CA ASP A 37 0.20 -13.03 -11.30
C ASP A 37 0.60 -11.85 -12.21
N SER A 38 -0.34 -11.32 -13.01
CA SER A 38 -0.09 -10.22 -13.95
C SER A 38 -1.09 -9.06 -13.85
N GLU A 39 -2.17 -9.23 -13.09
CA GLU A 39 -3.24 -8.23 -13.01
C GLU A 39 -3.36 -7.60 -11.63
N ILE A 40 -3.56 -6.29 -11.64
CA ILE A 40 -3.80 -5.46 -10.46
C ILE A 40 -5.14 -4.76 -10.64
N LEU A 41 -6.00 -4.86 -9.64
CA LEU A 41 -7.23 -4.07 -9.59
C LEU A 41 -6.91 -2.69 -9.00
N VAL A 42 -7.29 -1.65 -9.74
CA VAL A 42 -7.15 -0.24 -9.35
C VAL A 42 -8.54 0.38 -9.27
N MET A 43 -8.89 0.97 -8.14
CA MET A 43 -10.24 1.48 -7.95
C MET A 43 -10.29 2.76 -7.13
N TYR A 44 -11.20 3.65 -7.54
CA TYR A 44 -11.45 4.93 -6.88
C TYR A 44 -10.15 5.72 -6.63
N GLY A 45 -10.06 6.46 -5.52
CA GLY A 45 -8.94 7.34 -5.21
C GLY A 45 -9.25 8.81 -5.48
N TRP A 46 -8.24 9.67 -5.31
CA TRP A 46 -8.37 11.12 -5.41
C TRP A 46 -7.53 11.68 -6.57
N SER A 47 -8.18 12.43 -7.47
CA SER A 47 -7.52 12.99 -8.65
C SER A 47 -6.87 14.37 -8.45
N GLY A 48 -6.98 14.94 -7.26
CA GLY A 48 -6.64 16.34 -6.99
C GLY A 48 -7.83 17.28 -6.98
N TYR A 49 -8.98 16.84 -7.53
CA TYR A 49 -10.18 17.67 -7.59
C TYR A 49 -11.50 16.89 -7.42
N ARG A 50 -11.50 15.57 -7.60
CA ARG A 50 -12.66 14.71 -7.31
C ARG A 50 -12.25 13.32 -6.82
N CYS A 51 -13.17 12.64 -6.14
CA CYS A 51 -13.06 11.20 -5.95
C CYS A 51 -13.34 10.48 -7.27
N ASN A 52 -12.44 9.60 -7.67
CA ASN A 52 -12.65 8.73 -8.83
C ASN A 52 -13.75 7.72 -8.52
N SER A 53 -14.55 7.38 -9.52
CA SER A 53 -15.65 6.38 -9.44
C SER A 53 -15.31 5.05 -10.10
N ASP A 54 -14.28 5.04 -10.93
CA ASP A 54 -14.03 3.97 -11.87
C ASP A 54 -13.16 2.86 -11.26
N ILE A 55 -13.33 1.65 -11.81
CA ILE A 55 -12.56 0.45 -11.47
C ILE A 55 -11.86 0.00 -12.74
N HIS A 56 -10.57 -0.28 -12.63
CA HIS A 56 -9.73 -0.70 -13.74
C HIS A 56 -8.93 -1.93 -13.36
N ILE A 57 -8.62 -2.75 -14.36
CA ILE A 57 -7.63 -3.81 -14.27
C ILE A 57 -6.40 -3.35 -15.04
N LEU A 58 -5.28 -3.24 -14.33
CA LEU A 58 -3.95 -3.05 -14.88
C LEU A 58 -3.35 -4.43 -15.17
N ASN A 59 -3.05 -4.74 -16.43
CA ASN A 59 -2.22 -5.89 -16.77
C ASN A 59 -0.80 -5.41 -17.07
N ILE A 60 0.16 -5.87 -16.26
CA ILE A 60 1.55 -5.39 -16.35
C ILE A 60 2.32 -6.02 -17.53
N GLU A 61 1.93 -7.22 -17.95
CA GLU A 61 2.61 -7.96 -19.02
C GLU A 61 2.20 -7.44 -20.40
N SER A 62 0.89 -7.28 -20.62
CA SER A 62 0.35 -6.69 -21.85
C SER A 62 0.42 -5.17 -21.86
N ARG A 63 0.81 -4.53 -20.75
CA ARG A 63 0.89 -3.08 -20.57
C ARG A 63 -0.40 -2.37 -20.98
N SER A 64 -1.53 -2.94 -20.58
CA SER A 64 -2.85 -2.44 -20.93
C SER A 64 -3.71 -2.20 -19.70
N TRP A 65 -4.60 -1.23 -19.80
CA TRP A 65 -5.69 -1.03 -18.86
C TRP A 65 -6.99 -1.59 -19.43
N LYS A 66 -7.87 -2.02 -18.55
CA LYS A 66 -9.24 -2.38 -18.88
C LYS A 66 -10.19 -1.78 -17.87
N ARG A 67 -11.09 -0.92 -18.32
CA ARG A 67 -12.17 -0.43 -17.47
C ARG A 67 -13.13 -1.58 -17.14
N LEU A 68 -13.48 -1.71 -15.87
CA LEU A 68 -14.35 -2.74 -15.37
C LEU A 68 -15.71 -2.17 -14.98
N GLU A 69 -16.75 -2.62 -15.68
CA GLU A 69 -18.13 -2.33 -15.31
C GLU A 69 -18.59 -3.31 -14.22
N THR A 70 -19.25 -2.78 -13.19
CA THR A 70 -19.72 -3.56 -12.04
C THR A 70 -21.19 -3.32 -11.76
N THR A 71 -21.84 -4.27 -11.09
CA THR A 71 -23.28 -4.23 -10.79
C THR A 71 -23.55 -4.42 -9.30
N GLY A 72 -24.81 -4.36 -8.89
CA GLY A 72 -25.22 -4.57 -7.50
C GLY A 72 -25.15 -3.29 -6.67
N LYS A 73 -24.76 -3.40 -5.40
CA LYS A 73 -24.67 -2.26 -4.48
C LYS A 73 -23.31 -1.57 -4.61
N VAL A 74 -23.11 -0.84 -5.72
CA VAL A 74 -21.84 -0.17 -6.03
C VAL A 74 -21.51 0.88 -4.95
N PRO A 75 -20.31 0.83 -4.33
CA PRO A 75 -19.87 1.85 -3.39
C PRO A 75 -19.77 3.23 -4.04
N CYS A 76 -20.05 4.30 -3.28
CA CYS A 76 -19.84 5.66 -3.76
C CYS A 76 -18.34 5.98 -3.97
N PRO A 77 -17.99 6.94 -4.83
CA PRO A 77 -16.61 7.38 -5.04
C PRO A 77 -15.92 7.81 -3.74
N ARG A 78 -14.68 7.38 -3.52
CA ARG A 78 -13.96 7.54 -2.25
C ARG A 78 -12.45 7.46 -2.40
N TYR A 79 -11.71 7.91 -1.41
CA TYR A 79 -10.26 7.68 -1.30
C TYR A 79 -9.85 7.36 0.14
N GLY A 80 -8.66 6.79 0.32
CA GLY A 80 -8.10 6.45 1.63
C GLY A 80 -8.83 5.32 2.34
N MET A 81 -9.58 4.51 1.60
CA MET A 81 -10.15 3.23 2.01
C MET A 81 -9.07 2.14 2.03
N THR A 82 -9.32 1.04 2.74
CA THR A 82 -8.52 -0.18 2.57
C THR A 82 -9.19 -1.11 1.57
N THR A 83 -8.38 -1.70 0.70
CA THR A 83 -8.82 -2.65 -0.33
C THR A 83 -7.99 -3.92 -0.20
N LEU A 84 -8.64 -5.08 -0.04
CA LEU A 84 -7.96 -6.36 0.15
C LEU A 84 -8.53 -7.42 -0.79
N PHE A 85 -7.66 -8.28 -1.32
CA PHE A 85 -8.05 -9.44 -2.12
C PHE A 85 -8.01 -10.70 -1.25
N ASN A 86 -9.08 -11.49 -1.27
CA ASN A 86 -9.10 -12.82 -0.68
C ASN A 86 -10.04 -13.75 -1.46
N LYS A 87 -9.53 -14.92 -1.86
CA LYS A 87 -10.30 -16.01 -2.51
C LYS A 87 -11.19 -15.55 -3.68
N GLY A 88 -10.64 -14.73 -4.59
CA GLY A 88 -11.35 -14.28 -5.79
C GLY A 88 -12.34 -13.12 -5.55
N LYS A 89 -12.24 -12.46 -4.40
CA LYS A 89 -13.09 -11.32 -4.04
C LYS A 89 -12.28 -10.15 -3.52
N ILE A 90 -12.81 -8.95 -3.71
CA ILE A 90 -12.25 -7.70 -3.18
C ILE A 90 -13.11 -7.22 -2.02
N TYR A 91 -12.47 -6.85 -0.92
CA TYR A 91 -13.12 -6.28 0.26
C TYR A 91 -12.69 -4.83 0.41
N VAL A 92 -13.66 -3.92 0.55
CA VAL A 92 -13.44 -2.48 0.68
C VAL A 92 -14.11 -1.98 1.95
N PHE A 93 -13.32 -1.37 2.83
CA PHE A 93 -13.83 -0.75 4.06
C PHE A 93 -13.46 0.74 4.13
N GLY A 94 -14.47 1.55 4.45
CA GLY A 94 -14.36 2.96 4.74
C GLY A 94 -13.85 3.84 3.60
N GLY A 95 -13.01 4.81 3.96
CA GLY A 95 -12.56 5.89 3.09
C GLY A 95 -13.30 7.21 3.36
N TYR A 96 -13.07 8.19 2.49
CA TYR A 96 -13.68 9.51 2.56
C TYR A 96 -14.17 9.94 1.17
N ASN A 97 -15.38 10.50 1.10
CA ASN A 97 -16.05 10.87 -0.16
C ASN A 97 -16.23 12.39 -0.35
N LEU A 98 -15.42 13.22 0.31
CA LEU A 98 -15.53 14.70 0.35
C LEU A 98 -16.64 15.26 1.24
N ASN A 99 -17.54 14.42 1.76
CA ASN A 99 -18.60 14.84 2.68
C ASN A 99 -18.52 14.15 4.04
N SER A 100 -18.18 12.87 4.06
CA SER A 100 -18.21 12.03 5.26
C SER A 100 -17.13 10.96 5.24
N TYR A 101 -16.67 10.61 6.44
CA TYR A 101 -15.86 9.43 6.69
C TYR A 101 -16.78 8.22 6.67
N LEU A 102 -16.46 7.23 5.86
CA LEU A 102 -17.36 6.12 5.54
C LEU A 102 -17.10 4.93 6.45
N ASP A 103 -18.16 4.30 6.92
CA ASP A 103 -18.22 3.08 7.75
C ASP A 103 -18.76 1.86 6.99
N ASP A 104 -19.04 2.05 5.70
CA ASP A 104 -19.57 1.03 4.85
C ASP A 104 -18.50 -0.02 4.49
N PHE A 105 -18.96 -1.27 4.41
CA PHE A 105 -18.14 -2.43 4.11
C PHE A 105 -18.73 -3.16 2.93
N PHE A 106 -17.91 -3.46 1.92
CA PHE A 106 -18.36 -4.09 0.69
C PHE A 106 -17.47 -5.25 0.26
N GLU A 107 -18.08 -6.17 -0.47
CA GLU A 107 -17.44 -7.26 -1.19
C GLU A 107 -17.78 -7.15 -2.69
N LEU A 108 -16.76 -7.24 -3.55
CA LEU A 108 -16.91 -7.45 -4.98
C LEU A 108 -16.47 -8.87 -5.34
N ASP A 109 -17.37 -9.63 -5.94
CA ASP A 109 -17.04 -10.94 -6.51
C ASP A 109 -16.42 -10.76 -7.90
N LEU A 110 -15.18 -11.21 -8.11
CA LEU A 110 -14.46 -10.99 -9.38
C LEU A 110 -14.87 -11.96 -10.51
N LYS A 111 -15.73 -12.94 -10.25
CA LYS A 111 -16.30 -13.79 -11.31
C LYS A 111 -17.54 -13.16 -11.92
N THR A 112 -18.34 -12.50 -11.08
CA THR A 112 -19.63 -11.91 -11.46
C THR A 112 -19.61 -10.39 -11.57
N TYR A 113 -18.54 -9.75 -11.08
CA TYR A 113 -18.40 -8.30 -10.96
C TYR A 113 -19.59 -7.65 -10.25
N ASN A 114 -20.13 -8.34 -9.25
CA ASN A 114 -21.27 -7.91 -8.48
C ASN A 114 -20.87 -7.49 -7.05
N TRP A 115 -21.27 -6.28 -6.67
CA TRP A 115 -21.06 -5.71 -5.35
C TRP A 115 -22.14 -6.12 -4.36
N LYS A 116 -21.71 -6.44 -3.14
CA LYS A 116 -22.58 -6.71 -1.99
C LYS A 116 -22.15 -5.88 -0.80
N SER A 117 -23.13 -5.27 -0.13
CA SER A 117 -22.92 -4.66 1.18
C SER A 117 -22.76 -5.74 2.25
N LEU A 118 -21.75 -5.59 3.09
CA LEU A 118 -21.51 -6.42 4.26
C LEU A 118 -21.92 -5.65 5.55
N PRO A 119 -21.99 -6.33 6.70
CA PRO A 119 -22.32 -5.68 7.98
C PRO A 119 -21.33 -4.58 8.33
N GLN A 120 -21.87 -3.50 8.91
CA GLN A 120 -21.16 -2.27 9.27
C GLN A 120 -21.20 -2.16 10.79
N GLU A 121 -20.04 -1.99 11.43
CA GLU A 121 -19.93 -1.82 12.89
C GLU A 121 -18.82 -0.82 13.26
N PRO A 122 -17.59 -0.91 12.73
CA PRO A 122 -16.57 0.07 13.09
C PRO A 122 -16.93 1.45 12.54
N LYS A 123 -16.64 2.50 13.33
CA LYS A 123 -16.87 3.89 12.89
C LYS A 123 -16.16 4.22 11.59
N GLY A 124 -16.77 5.14 10.85
CA GLY A 124 -16.28 5.57 9.57
C GLY A 124 -14.90 6.21 9.65
N ARG A 125 -14.01 5.82 8.73
CA ARG A 125 -12.58 6.15 8.83
C ARG A 125 -11.86 6.12 7.49
N HIS A 126 -10.75 6.84 7.40
CA HIS A 126 -9.83 6.77 6.25
C HIS A 126 -8.37 6.74 6.71
N SER A 127 -7.48 6.36 5.78
CA SER A 127 -6.04 6.26 6.01
C SER A 127 -5.69 5.37 7.22
N HIS A 128 -6.44 4.27 7.35
CA HIS A 128 -6.20 3.15 8.26
C HIS A 128 -5.50 2.02 7.49
N VAL A 129 -5.00 1.01 8.19
CA VAL A 129 -4.44 -0.21 7.58
C VAL A 129 -5.41 -1.37 7.74
N ALA A 130 -5.32 -2.34 6.84
CA ALA A 130 -6.07 -3.58 6.93
C ALA A 130 -5.26 -4.79 6.47
N PHE A 131 -5.58 -5.96 7.01
CA PHE A 131 -4.91 -7.24 6.72
C PHE A 131 -5.94 -8.37 6.65
N PHE A 132 -5.62 -9.43 5.89
CA PHE A 132 -6.33 -10.71 5.98
C PHE A 132 -5.45 -11.75 6.68
N HIS A 133 -6.00 -12.41 7.70
CA HIS A 133 -5.36 -13.52 8.38
C HIS A 133 -6.42 -14.56 8.75
N ASN A 134 -6.23 -15.83 8.34
CA ASN A 134 -7.14 -16.94 8.67
C ASN A 134 -8.64 -16.65 8.46
N ASP A 135 -9.00 -16.10 7.29
CA ASP A 135 -10.39 -15.68 6.97
C ASP A 135 -10.99 -14.61 7.90
N GLU A 136 -10.14 -13.84 8.57
CA GLU A 136 -10.52 -12.63 9.28
C GLU A 136 -9.87 -11.40 8.64
N MET A 137 -10.67 -10.37 8.39
CA MET A 137 -10.15 -9.05 8.04
C MET A 137 -9.90 -8.27 9.32
N ILE A 138 -8.71 -7.69 9.44
CA ILE A 138 -8.29 -6.90 10.60
C ILE A 138 -8.09 -5.47 10.13
N ILE A 139 -8.63 -4.49 10.84
CA ILE A 139 -8.37 -3.06 10.60
C ILE A 139 -7.76 -2.43 11.85
N PHE A 140 -6.88 -1.44 11.64
CA PHE A 140 -6.27 -0.70 12.74
C PHE A 140 -6.12 0.78 12.43
N GLY A 141 -6.48 1.60 13.42
CA GLY A 141 -6.28 3.04 13.41
C GLY A 141 -7.10 3.80 12.37
N GLY A 142 -6.58 4.95 11.93
CA GLY A 142 -7.20 5.85 10.96
C GLY A 142 -7.71 7.16 11.58
N ARG A 143 -8.20 8.04 10.72
CA ARG A 143 -8.86 9.30 11.12
C ARG A 143 -10.37 9.14 10.97
N LEU A 144 -11.10 9.60 11.98
CA LEU A 144 -12.55 9.38 12.15
C LEU A 144 -13.38 10.59 11.71
N ASN A 145 -12.83 11.80 11.75
CA ASN A 145 -13.59 13.02 11.45
C ASN A 145 -12.70 14.20 11.01
N HIS A 146 -13.38 15.30 10.67
CA HIS A 146 -12.74 16.56 10.27
C HIS A 146 -11.97 17.25 11.38
N ASP A 147 -12.33 17.05 12.64
CA ASP A 147 -11.66 17.64 13.81
C ASP A 147 -10.28 17.05 14.10
N GLY A 148 -9.83 16.09 13.27
CA GLY A 148 -8.51 15.47 13.41
C GLY A 148 -8.50 14.32 14.41
N VAL A 149 -9.67 13.85 14.85
CA VAL A 149 -9.78 12.70 15.74
C VAL A 149 -9.25 11.46 15.02
N ARG A 150 -8.27 10.82 15.66
CA ARG A 150 -7.65 9.58 15.23
C ARG A 150 -8.00 8.48 16.21
N THR A 151 -7.72 7.25 15.81
CA THR A 151 -7.93 6.07 16.63
C THR A 151 -6.72 5.14 16.57
N ASN A 152 -6.63 4.25 17.56
CA ASN A 152 -5.76 3.08 17.63
C ASN A 152 -6.60 1.82 17.96
N ASP A 153 -7.91 1.88 17.75
CA ASP A 153 -8.79 0.71 17.88
C ASP A 153 -8.45 -0.35 16.82
N MET A 154 -8.82 -1.58 17.15
CA MET A 154 -8.62 -2.73 16.29
C MET A 154 -9.92 -3.51 16.16
N TRP A 155 -10.28 -3.84 14.92
CA TRP A 155 -11.50 -4.57 14.63
C TRP A 155 -11.20 -5.77 13.76
N TYR A 156 -11.90 -6.86 14.04
CA TYR A 156 -11.81 -8.13 13.31
C TYR A 156 -13.17 -8.41 12.70
N TYR A 157 -13.19 -8.75 11.42
CA TYR A 157 -14.36 -9.27 10.74
C TYR A 157 -14.13 -10.71 10.36
N THR A 158 -14.90 -11.62 10.95
CA THR A 158 -14.83 -13.05 10.65
C THR A 158 -15.71 -13.35 9.42
N LEU A 159 -15.12 -13.80 8.30
CA LEU A 159 -15.85 -13.98 7.04
C LEU A 159 -17.03 -14.97 7.14
N ASN A 160 -16.84 -16.06 7.89
CA ASN A 160 -17.86 -17.11 8.04
C ASN A 160 -19.03 -16.66 8.91
N GLU A 161 -18.75 -15.95 10.01
CA GLU A 161 -19.78 -15.44 10.93
C GLU A 161 -20.41 -14.14 10.42
N LYS A 162 -19.73 -13.46 9.49
CA LYS A 162 -20.09 -12.14 8.96
C LYS A 162 -20.30 -11.12 10.08
N LYS A 163 -19.41 -11.12 11.06
CA LYS A 163 -19.54 -10.30 12.25
C LYS A 163 -18.24 -9.58 12.55
N TRP A 164 -18.37 -8.31 12.91
CA TRP A 164 -17.30 -7.53 13.47
C TRP A 164 -17.19 -7.72 14.98
N ARG A 165 -15.96 -7.68 15.49
CA ARG A 165 -15.66 -7.60 16.92
C ARG A 165 -14.50 -6.62 17.13
N GLU A 166 -14.68 -5.70 18.07
CA GLU A 166 -13.58 -4.87 18.55
C GLU A 166 -12.67 -5.73 19.44
N VAL A 167 -11.37 -5.62 19.23
CA VAL A 167 -10.35 -6.29 20.06
C VAL A 167 -9.45 -5.24 20.66
N LYS A 168 -9.35 -5.26 21.98
CA LYS A 168 -8.38 -4.42 22.69
C LYS A 168 -7.03 -5.12 22.67
N GLY A 169 -6.05 -4.48 22.03
CA GLY A 169 -4.66 -4.89 22.17
C GLY A 169 -4.13 -4.54 23.57
N PHE A 170 -3.29 -5.41 24.12
CA PHE A 170 -2.60 -5.19 25.39
C PHE A 170 -1.15 -4.76 25.15
N GLY A 171 -0.44 -4.35 26.22
CA GLY A 171 0.99 -4.00 26.12
C GLY A 171 1.24 -2.56 25.70
N GLU A 172 2.25 -2.36 24.85
CA GLU A 172 2.69 -1.04 24.37
C GLU A 172 1.84 -0.60 23.17
N VAL A 173 0.56 -0.34 23.42
CA VAL A 173 -0.40 0.04 22.37
C VAL A 173 0.09 1.33 21.68
N PRO A 174 0.20 1.34 20.35
CA PRO A 174 0.57 2.54 19.60
C PRO A 174 -0.43 3.68 19.85
N ALA A 175 0.05 4.91 19.95
CA ALA A 175 -0.81 6.09 20.00
C ALA A 175 -1.70 6.20 18.75
N GLU A 176 -2.83 6.90 18.87
CA GLU A 176 -3.80 7.14 17.81
C GLU A 176 -3.14 7.76 16.59
N ARG A 177 -3.37 7.16 15.42
CA ARG A 177 -2.62 7.50 14.20
C ARG A 177 -3.40 7.23 12.93
N SER A 178 -3.07 7.98 11.88
CA SER A 178 -3.55 7.78 10.51
C SER A 178 -2.39 7.87 9.53
N SER A 179 -2.61 7.48 8.27
CA SER A 179 -1.58 7.50 7.22
C SER A 179 -0.31 6.71 7.56
N HIS A 180 -0.41 5.80 8.51
CA HIS A 180 0.62 4.82 8.82
C HIS A 180 0.48 3.66 7.84
N VAL A 181 1.49 2.82 7.81
CA VAL A 181 1.53 1.62 6.98
C VAL A 181 1.83 0.41 7.84
N GLY A 182 1.58 -0.78 7.30
CA GLY A 182 1.98 -2.00 7.96
C GLY A 182 1.99 -3.21 7.05
N VAL A 183 2.54 -4.29 7.56
CA VAL A 183 2.59 -5.60 6.91
C VAL A 183 2.20 -6.68 7.91
N LEU A 184 1.60 -7.76 7.42
CA LEU A 184 1.33 -8.98 8.19
C LEU A 184 2.36 -10.04 7.79
N PHE A 185 3.26 -10.39 8.69
CA PHE A 185 4.23 -11.46 8.50
C PHE A 185 3.99 -12.56 9.52
N GLU A 186 3.66 -13.76 9.04
CA GLU A 186 3.24 -14.89 9.86
C GLU A 186 2.04 -14.52 10.75
N ASN A 187 2.18 -14.61 12.08
CA ASN A 187 1.15 -14.23 13.06
C ASN A 187 1.39 -12.85 13.70
N GLN A 188 2.18 -11.99 13.04
CA GLN A 188 2.57 -10.69 13.58
C GLN A 188 2.25 -9.56 12.59
N ILE A 189 1.52 -8.56 13.05
CA ILE A 189 1.31 -7.31 12.30
C ILE A 189 2.39 -6.32 12.72
N TYR A 190 3.10 -5.75 11.74
CA TYR A 190 4.07 -4.68 11.96
C TYR A 190 3.49 -3.38 11.42
N ILE A 191 3.51 -2.31 12.22
CA ILE A 191 3.08 -0.98 11.79
C ILE A 191 4.22 0.02 11.92
N PHE A 192 4.30 0.95 10.97
CA PHE A 192 5.34 1.96 10.94
C PHE A 192 4.78 3.35 10.59
N GLY A 193 5.26 4.34 11.33
CA GLY A 193 5.06 5.75 11.04
C GLY A 193 3.60 6.22 11.10
N GLY A 194 3.23 7.08 10.16
CA GLY A 194 1.95 7.79 10.13
C GLY A 194 2.03 9.20 10.68
N VAL A 195 0.89 9.74 11.09
CA VAL A 195 0.80 11.04 11.78
C VAL A 195 0.03 10.92 13.08
N ASP A 196 0.45 11.68 14.06
CA ASP A 196 -0.20 11.80 15.37
C ASP A 196 -1.32 12.87 15.37
N LEU A 197 -1.83 13.21 16.56
CA LEU A 197 -2.86 14.22 16.77
C LEU A 197 -2.38 15.66 16.47
N ASN A 198 -1.08 15.92 16.54
CA ASN A 198 -0.48 17.21 16.17
C ASN A 198 -0.19 17.30 14.66
N GLU A 199 -0.52 16.24 13.91
CA GLU A 199 -0.19 16.05 12.50
C GLU A 199 1.32 15.91 12.22
N ASP A 200 2.12 15.65 13.25
CA ASP A 200 3.54 15.38 13.08
C ASP A 200 3.74 13.93 12.63
N ALA A 201 4.65 13.75 11.68
CA ALA A 201 5.00 12.44 11.17
C ALA A 201 5.70 11.62 12.27
N LEU A 202 5.47 10.31 12.24
CA LEU A 202 6.05 9.34 13.17
C LEU A 202 7.08 8.46 12.45
N ASN A 203 8.03 7.91 13.20
CA ASN A 203 8.97 6.86 12.74
C ASN A 203 9.07 5.70 13.75
N ASP A 204 8.10 5.56 14.64
CA ASP A 204 8.05 4.42 15.55
C ASP A 204 7.58 3.16 14.82
N LEU A 205 8.10 2.01 15.28
CA LEU A 205 7.79 0.68 14.76
C LEU A 205 7.19 -0.14 15.91
N TYR A 206 6.04 -0.75 15.66
CA TYR A 206 5.41 -1.69 16.59
C TYR A 206 5.15 -3.02 15.91
N SER A 207 5.10 -4.06 16.72
CA SER A 207 4.57 -5.36 16.36
C SER A 207 3.37 -5.68 17.22
N TYR A 208 2.36 -6.32 16.63
CA TYR A 208 1.20 -6.86 17.31
C TYR A 208 1.15 -8.36 17.08
N SER A 209 1.06 -9.12 18.17
CA SER A 209 0.86 -10.55 18.11
C SER A 209 -0.59 -10.92 17.99
N LEU A 210 -0.93 -11.66 16.94
CA LEU A 210 -2.28 -12.20 16.73
C LEU A 210 -2.60 -13.30 17.74
N ASP A 211 -1.60 -14.06 18.19
CA ASP A 211 -1.78 -15.14 19.16
C ASP A 211 -2.07 -14.61 20.57
N PHE A 212 -1.39 -13.54 20.97
CA PHE A 212 -1.46 -13.00 22.34
C PHE A 212 -2.28 -11.70 22.45
N CYS A 213 -2.75 -11.17 21.32
CA CYS A 213 -3.38 -9.84 21.25
C CYS A 213 -2.52 -8.74 21.92
N HIS A 214 -1.20 -8.78 21.71
CA HIS A 214 -0.24 -7.97 22.46
C HIS A 214 0.62 -7.11 21.54
N TRP A 215 0.67 -5.82 21.83
CA TRP A 215 1.53 -4.84 21.18
C TRP A 215 2.88 -4.73 21.89
N ARG A 216 3.93 -4.63 21.09
CA ARG A 216 5.29 -4.34 21.54
C ARG A 216 5.90 -3.26 20.66
N LYS A 217 6.49 -2.26 21.28
CA LYS A 217 7.32 -1.28 20.59
C LYS A 217 8.67 -1.90 20.26
N ILE A 218 9.05 -1.85 18.99
CA ILE A 218 10.36 -2.34 18.56
C ILE A 218 11.36 -1.21 18.75
N ILE A 219 12.16 -1.33 19.81
CA ILE A 219 13.24 -0.41 20.13
C ILE A 219 14.55 -1.01 19.61
N LEU A 220 15.20 -0.30 18.71
CA LEU A 220 16.49 -0.68 18.14
C LEU A 220 17.64 0.02 18.87
N PRO A 221 18.85 -0.57 18.85
CA PRO A 221 20.05 0.10 19.35
C PRO A 221 20.26 1.48 18.71
N SER A 222 20.82 2.43 19.45
CA SER A 222 20.97 3.83 19.00
C SER A 222 21.90 4.02 17.80
N ASP A 223 22.79 3.07 17.55
CA ASP A 223 23.69 3.02 16.40
C ASP A 223 23.04 2.46 15.13
N PHE A 224 21.82 1.92 15.25
CA PHE A 224 21.10 1.38 14.09
C PHE A 224 20.45 2.53 13.32
N LEU A 225 20.38 2.34 12.00
CA LEU A 225 19.59 3.21 11.14
C LEU A 225 18.13 3.16 11.58
N ILE A 226 17.50 4.32 11.72
CA ILE A 226 16.05 4.46 11.86
C ILE A 226 15.59 5.35 10.71
N PRO A 227 14.61 4.94 9.90
CA PRO A 227 14.07 5.79 8.85
C PRO A 227 13.54 7.12 9.43
N PRO A 228 13.56 8.21 8.64
CA PRO A 228 13.00 9.48 9.09
C PRO A 228 11.48 9.35 9.34
N PRO A 229 10.90 10.24 10.16
CA PRO A 229 9.46 10.37 10.31
C PRO A 229 8.74 10.46 8.96
N CYS A 230 7.75 9.58 8.73
CA CYS A 230 7.11 9.47 7.43
C CYS A 230 5.63 9.12 7.55
N SER A 231 4.83 9.80 6.73
CA SER A 231 3.40 9.59 6.59
C SER A 231 3.01 9.32 5.14
N SER A 232 1.97 8.52 4.95
CA SER A 232 1.50 8.09 3.62
C SER A 232 2.59 7.48 2.71
N PRO A 233 3.58 6.70 3.22
CA PRO A 233 4.38 5.85 2.35
C PRO A 233 3.54 4.65 1.89
N THR A 234 4.15 3.74 1.12
CA THR A 234 3.65 2.37 0.96
C THR A 234 4.52 1.40 1.75
N ALA A 235 3.92 0.34 2.30
CA ALA A 235 4.65 -0.79 2.89
C ALA A 235 4.31 -2.08 2.15
N LEU A 236 5.34 -2.84 1.83
CA LEU A 236 5.25 -4.06 1.05
C LEU A 236 5.97 -5.19 1.77
N LEU A 237 5.31 -6.34 1.90
CA LEU A 237 5.95 -7.53 2.43
C LEU A 237 6.57 -8.35 1.30
N TYR A 238 7.89 -8.51 1.33
CA TYR A 238 8.60 -9.44 0.45
C TYR A 238 9.40 -10.43 1.27
N LYS A 239 8.97 -11.70 1.29
CA LYS A 239 9.55 -12.75 2.16
C LYS A 239 9.49 -12.28 3.62
N SER A 240 10.62 -12.17 4.31
CA SER A 240 10.75 -11.69 5.69
C SER A 240 11.11 -10.20 5.79
N ARG A 241 10.81 -9.41 4.75
CA ARG A 241 11.25 -8.01 4.66
C ARG A 241 10.07 -7.07 4.46
N MET A 242 9.99 -6.05 5.30
CA MET A 242 9.07 -4.92 5.11
C MET A 242 9.79 -3.83 4.33
N ILE A 243 9.31 -3.53 3.13
CA ILE A 243 9.88 -2.50 2.24
C ILE A 243 8.98 -1.27 2.29
N ILE A 244 9.55 -0.13 2.67
CA ILE A 244 8.89 1.18 2.73
C ILE A 244 9.36 2.02 1.55
N VAL A 245 8.43 2.52 0.75
CA VAL A 245 8.73 3.38 -0.41
C VAL A 245 8.05 4.73 -0.27
N GLY A 246 8.81 5.81 -0.49
CA GLY A 246 8.31 7.19 -0.58
C GLY A 246 7.65 7.68 0.70
N GLY A 247 6.58 8.46 0.54
CA GLY A 247 5.84 9.09 1.62
C GLY A 247 6.25 10.54 1.85
N GLN A 248 5.73 11.14 2.91
CA GLN A 248 5.87 12.56 3.21
C GLN A 248 6.38 12.77 4.63
N TYR A 249 7.47 13.52 4.73
CA TYR A 249 7.89 14.15 5.96
C TYR A 249 6.91 15.26 6.31
N ARG A 250 6.47 15.29 7.57
CA ARG A 250 5.69 16.39 8.11
C ARG A 250 6.16 16.67 9.53
N LEU A 251 6.68 17.87 9.76
CA LEU A 251 7.00 18.34 11.10
C LEU A 251 6.59 19.81 11.20
N SER A 252 5.61 20.12 12.05
CA SER A 252 5.03 21.44 12.17
C SER A 252 4.57 21.98 10.81
N SER A 253 5.10 23.12 10.34
CA SER A 253 4.79 23.69 9.02
C SER A 253 5.56 23.09 7.86
N LYS A 254 6.65 22.34 8.11
CA LYS A 254 7.52 21.82 7.06
C LYS A 254 6.95 20.52 6.48
N ARG A 255 6.84 20.46 5.15
CA ARG A 255 6.41 19.26 4.40
C ARG A 255 7.35 18.99 3.24
N GLU A 256 7.81 17.75 3.12
CA GLU A 256 8.67 17.31 2.02
C GLU A 256 8.32 15.87 1.63
N ASP A 257 8.14 15.61 0.33
CA ASP A 257 7.94 14.24 -0.17
C ASP A 257 9.28 13.54 -0.41
N PHE A 258 9.34 12.27 -0.02
CA PHE A 258 10.53 11.42 -0.14
C PHE A 258 10.53 10.60 -1.45
N ASP A 259 11.74 10.28 -1.90
CA ASP A 259 12.02 9.31 -2.97
C ASP A 259 12.83 8.09 -2.46
N GLU A 260 12.98 7.98 -1.14
CA GLU A 260 13.84 7.00 -0.51
C GLU A 260 13.12 5.66 -0.29
N THR A 261 13.91 4.60 -0.17
CA THR A 261 13.41 3.25 0.12
C THR A 261 14.17 2.64 1.27
N PHE A 262 13.42 2.19 2.26
CA PHE A 262 13.93 1.53 3.46
C PHE A 262 13.42 0.11 3.51
N GLU A 263 14.23 -0.79 4.02
CA GLU A 263 13.91 -2.20 4.20
C GLU A 263 14.13 -2.54 5.68
N PHE A 264 13.14 -3.16 6.32
CA PHE A 264 13.27 -3.73 7.65
C PHE A 264 13.26 -5.24 7.54
N ASP A 265 14.33 -5.87 8.03
CA ASP A 265 14.39 -7.31 8.19
C ASP A 265 13.61 -7.72 9.45
N LEU A 266 12.52 -8.48 9.26
CA LEU A 266 11.58 -8.86 10.32
C LEU A 266 12.14 -9.98 11.22
N ILE A 267 13.21 -10.65 10.80
CA ILE A 267 13.87 -11.70 11.57
C ILE A 267 15.04 -11.08 12.35
N GLU A 268 15.90 -10.31 11.67
CA GLU A 268 17.08 -9.68 12.27
C GLU A 268 16.73 -8.42 13.09
N ASN A 269 15.51 -7.88 12.93
CA ASN A 269 15.08 -6.59 13.48
C ASN A 269 16.04 -5.45 13.13
N LYS A 270 16.32 -5.28 11.83
CA LYS A 270 17.31 -4.31 11.36
C LYS A 270 16.83 -3.55 10.13
N TRP A 271 16.92 -2.22 10.19
CA TRP A 271 16.71 -1.37 9.02
C TRP A 271 17.95 -1.30 8.13
N LYS A 272 17.70 -1.22 6.84
CA LYS A 272 18.69 -0.95 5.80
C LYS A 272 18.10 0.08 4.83
N LYS A 273 18.89 1.09 4.47
CA LYS A 273 18.54 2.00 3.36
C LYS A 273 18.97 1.35 2.05
N LYS A 274 18.06 1.16 1.12
CA LYS A 274 18.37 0.52 -0.17
C LYS A 274 19.11 1.51 -1.08
N LYS A 275 20.14 1.02 -1.76
CA LYS A 275 20.86 1.78 -2.80
C LYS A 275 20.08 1.67 -4.11
N ILE A 276 19.64 2.80 -4.62
CA ILE A 276 18.85 2.91 -5.85
C ILE A 276 19.57 3.87 -6.79
N TYR A 277 19.93 3.43 -8.00
CA TYR A 277 20.54 4.32 -9.00
C TYR A 277 19.46 5.06 -9.80
N PHE A 278 18.50 4.33 -10.36
CA PHE A 278 17.36 4.92 -11.04
C PHE A 278 16.20 5.05 -10.08
N LYS A 279 15.99 6.26 -9.57
CA LYS A 279 14.93 6.58 -8.61
C LYS A 279 13.61 6.90 -9.32
N ILE A 280 12.49 6.61 -8.65
CA ILE A 280 11.21 7.21 -8.99
C ILE A 280 11.18 8.69 -8.60
N PRO A 281 10.34 9.51 -9.24
CA PRO A 281 9.98 10.83 -8.73
C PRO A 281 9.47 10.74 -7.30
N ARG A 282 9.88 11.71 -6.46
CA ARG A 282 9.37 11.88 -5.09
C ARG A 282 7.84 11.82 -5.09
N ARG A 283 7.26 11.07 -4.15
CA ARG A 283 5.80 10.90 -4.09
C ARG A 283 5.34 10.38 -2.73
N SER A 284 4.17 10.81 -2.33
CA SER A 284 3.39 10.29 -1.21
C SER A 284 2.01 9.85 -1.70
N CYS A 285 1.26 9.13 -0.86
CA CYS A 285 -0.11 8.71 -1.18
C CYS A 285 -0.23 7.85 -2.46
N HIS A 286 0.88 7.34 -2.97
CA HIS A 286 0.93 6.45 -4.12
C HIS A 286 0.47 5.06 -3.71
N ASN A 287 0.14 4.27 -4.70
CA ASN A 287 -0.29 2.90 -4.48
C ASN A 287 0.84 1.97 -4.90
N ALA A 288 1.04 0.88 -4.15
CA ALA A 288 2.04 -0.11 -4.49
C ALA A 288 1.57 -1.52 -4.13
N THR A 289 2.00 -2.50 -4.92
CA THR A 289 1.85 -3.93 -4.60
C THR A 289 3.08 -4.67 -5.09
N ILE A 290 3.32 -5.85 -4.53
CA ILE A 290 4.24 -6.81 -5.12
C ILE A 290 3.44 -7.72 -6.05
N LEU A 291 3.98 -7.95 -7.24
CA LEU A 291 3.42 -8.80 -8.28
C LEU A 291 4.58 -9.52 -8.98
N ASN A 292 4.58 -10.85 -8.97
CA ASN A 292 5.62 -11.69 -9.57
C ASN A 292 7.06 -11.20 -9.30
N ASN A 293 7.45 -11.13 -8.02
CA ASN A 293 8.76 -10.63 -7.56
C ASN A 293 9.12 -9.21 -8.02
N SER A 294 8.14 -8.39 -8.39
CA SER A 294 8.36 -6.99 -8.75
C SER A 294 7.50 -6.09 -7.87
N ILE A 295 8.04 -4.94 -7.49
CA ILE A 295 7.22 -3.87 -6.94
C ILE A 295 6.62 -3.08 -8.10
N ILE A 296 5.30 -2.95 -8.10
CA ILE A 296 4.57 -2.09 -9.03
C ILE A 296 4.02 -0.90 -8.24
N ILE A 297 4.29 0.31 -8.72
CA ILE A 297 3.76 1.56 -8.17
C ILE A 297 2.83 2.21 -9.20
N PHE A 298 1.72 2.78 -8.73
CA PHE A 298 0.81 3.57 -9.52
C PHE A 298 0.40 4.86 -8.81
N GLY A 299 0.55 5.97 -9.53
CA GLY A 299 0.03 7.28 -9.14
C GLY A 299 0.68 7.86 -7.89
N GLY A 300 -0.14 8.49 -7.06
CA GLY A 300 0.27 9.28 -5.90
C GLY A 300 0.28 10.77 -6.18
N GLU A 301 0.87 11.52 -5.25
CA GLU A 301 0.99 12.97 -5.33
C GLU A 301 2.38 13.42 -4.91
N PHE A 302 2.76 14.62 -5.32
CA PHE A 302 3.92 15.31 -4.79
C PHE A 302 3.69 16.81 -4.74
N MET A 303 4.35 17.45 -3.79
CA MET A 303 4.29 18.89 -3.58
C MET A 303 5.28 19.60 -4.51
N GLU A 304 4.74 20.40 -5.43
CA GLU A 304 5.55 21.21 -6.36
C GLU A 304 5.96 22.55 -5.72
N ARG A 305 5.04 23.14 -4.96
CA ARG A 305 5.22 24.37 -4.16
C ARG A 305 4.41 24.23 -2.87
N GLU A 306 4.67 25.07 -1.87
CA GLU A 306 3.88 25.08 -0.64
C GLU A 306 2.37 25.08 -0.96
N HIS A 307 1.66 24.08 -0.44
CA HIS A 307 0.22 23.87 -0.62
C HIS A 307 -0.26 23.57 -2.06
N SER A 308 0.64 23.33 -3.02
CA SER A 308 0.31 22.93 -4.39
C SER A 308 0.77 21.50 -4.67
N PHE A 309 -0.18 20.61 -4.94
CA PHE A 309 0.07 19.19 -5.20
C PHE A 309 -0.18 18.84 -6.65
N LYS A 310 0.78 18.14 -7.25
CA LYS A 310 0.60 17.46 -8.53
C LYS A 310 0.25 16.00 -8.28
N HIS A 311 -0.83 15.55 -8.91
CA HIS A 311 -1.29 14.16 -8.82
C HIS A 311 -0.81 13.40 -10.06
N LEU A 312 -0.55 12.11 -9.89
CA LEU A 312 0.10 11.26 -10.89
C LEU A 312 -0.82 10.08 -11.27
N ASN A 313 -0.63 9.57 -12.49
CA ASN A 313 -1.19 8.30 -12.98
C ASN A 313 -0.11 7.45 -13.70
N ASP A 314 1.16 7.68 -13.41
CA ASP A 314 2.27 6.92 -13.98
C ASP A 314 2.44 5.56 -13.30
N VAL A 315 2.95 4.58 -14.05
CA VAL A 315 3.28 3.23 -13.57
C VAL A 315 4.79 3.05 -13.52
N TRP A 316 5.28 2.55 -12.39
CA TRP A 316 6.69 2.21 -12.19
C TRP A 316 6.84 0.77 -11.73
N LYS A 317 7.91 0.13 -12.19
CA LYS A 317 8.26 -1.25 -11.85
C LYS A 317 9.68 -1.33 -11.32
N LEU A 318 9.91 -2.17 -10.32
CA LEU A 318 11.23 -2.56 -9.82
C LEU A 318 11.25 -4.07 -9.60
N ASP A 319 12.15 -4.78 -10.28
CA ASP A 319 12.35 -6.21 -10.11
C ASP A 319 13.17 -6.49 -8.84
N LEU A 320 12.68 -7.37 -7.96
CA LEU A 320 13.33 -7.71 -6.68
C LEU A 320 14.35 -8.85 -6.83
N VAL A 321 14.29 -9.58 -7.94
CA VAL A 321 15.18 -10.68 -8.28
C VAL A 321 15.74 -10.49 -9.69
N LYS A 322 16.99 -10.87 -9.89
CA LYS A 322 17.60 -10.97 -11.23
C LYS A 322 17.39 -12.39 -11.77
N ASP A 323 16.83 -12.52 -12.96
CA ASP A 323 16.91 -13.77 -13.73
C ASP A 323 18.26 -13.79 -14.46
N ILE A 324 19.12 -14.75 -14.10
CA ILE A 324 20.47 -14.88 -14.70
C ILE A 324 20.38 -15.23 -16.20
N GLN A 325 19.28 -15.84 -16.64
CA GLN A 325 19.12 -16.23 -18.05
C GLN A 325 18.78 -15.07 -18.99
N SER A 326 18.09 -14.02 -18.51
CA SER A 326 17.75 -12.87 -19.35
C SER A 326 18.97 -12.01 -19.69
N GLU A 327 19.97 -11.95 -18.81
CA GLU A 327 21.24 -11.29 -19.13
C GLU A 327 22.03 -12.07 -20.18
N LEU A 328 22.11 -13.40 -20.10
CA LEU A 328 22.81 -14.20 -21.12
C LEU A 328 22.20 -14.03 -22.53
N MET A 329 20.88 -13.89 -22.63
CA MET A 329 20.21 -13.57 -23.91
C MET A 329 20.52 -12.15 -24.40
N ASN A 330 20.51 -11.16 -23.51
CA ASN A 330 20.88 -9.78 -23.87
C ASN A 330 22.37 -9.64 -24.25
N PHE A 331 23.27 -10.39 -23.62
CA PHE A 331 24.70 -10.44 -23.99
C PHE A 331 24.90 -11.12 -25.36
N LEU A 332 24.17 -12.20 -25.64
CA LEU A 332 24.23 -12.85 -26.95
C LEU A 332 23.62 -11.99 -28.07
N GLU A 333 22.56 -11.22 -27.80
CA GLU A 333 22.02 -10.26 -28.78
C GLU A 333 22.99 -9.10 -29.04
N LEU A 334 23.72 -8.62 -28.03
CA LEU A 334 24.72 -7.57 -28.21
C LEU A 334 25.96 -8.04 -28.99
N ASP A 335 26.37 -9.31 -28.86
CA ASP A 335 27.49 -9.87 -29.63
C ASP A 335 27.13 -10.15 -31.10
N ILE A 336 25.85 -10.41 -31.43
CA ILE A 336 25.41 -10.62 -32.83
C ILE A 336 25.45 -9.30 -33.64
N PHE A 337 25.37 -8.14 -32.98
CA PHE A 337 25.50 -6.82 -33.63
C PHE A 337 26.93 -6.25 -33.60
N ALA A 338 27.89 -6.96 -32.99
CA ALA A 338 29.29 -6.55 -32.96
C ALA A 338 30.11 -7.06 -34.17
N ASP A 339 29.57 -8.00 -34.96
CA ASP A 339 30.24 -8.65 -36.10
C ASP A 339 29.53 -8.46 -37.47
N ILE A 340 28.81 -7.34 -37.68
CA ILE A 340 28.24 -6.97 -39.01
C ILE A 340 28.77 -5.61 -39.48
#